data_AF-A0A7S9E033-F1
#
_entry.id   AF-A0A7S9E033-F1
#
_cell.length_a   1.000
_cell.length_b   1.000
_cell.length_c   1.000
_cell.angle_alpha   90.00
_cell.angle_beta   90.00
_cell.angle_gamma   90.00
#
_symmetry.space_group_name_H-M   'P 1'
#
loop_
_entity.id
_entity.type
_entity.pdbx_description
1 polymer ?
#
loop_
_entity_poly.entity_id
_entity_poly.type
_entity_poly.pdbx_seq_one_letter_code
_entity_poly.pdbx_strand_id
1 'polypeptide(L)'
;MAKAVVAGWQGHDYQARVFWYYASFLKDRTRSDVIEVSYEADAPKAFDDVVVKYNPPRSGYNPERIAAEYFQIKYHVVSGGRFGYESLINPEFINAQSNSLLQRLKEAKVVADPSSSFILVTTDTILDGDPLGEIHRNTDGSLDLDKLAVGKTARSNMGKVRKLWRDHLGLNNDQELFELLRGFRIEAPADSLERLRENANMRFKFVGITPCETSSDFRYDGLIRTLKGQGKYQFNRDQFEEMCIAEGLIQSCPIEDYTAVSLRSFRDGPFETLDASEENTLSLLHYFEGRFPVPGIEWENSIQPVVTEFLHKIRQSQRGKKIRLFLDAHSSIAMLAGKCFGVKSSVIVELVQKGRGSPSIWNVDDGGEIRLTDVETINVERGRDIAIVLSITRNALPDAQDYIVSELSEVGQILHFSPREGFGFQSITSGAHASNVAEFVAKKFGDVRVPFGAKVHIFSAAPNAVNFFVGQQTDYFGTCIFYEFDFNRQVHASYIPSFRV
;
A
#
# COMPACT_ATOMS: atom_id res chain seq x y z
N MET A 1 -0.37 14.40 -44.43
CA MET A 1 -0.30 12.94 -44.24
C MET A 1 0.33 12.55 -42.90
N ALA A 2 1.58 12.93 -42.57
CA ALA A 2 2.22 12.55 -41.30
C ALA A 2 1.44 12.90 -40.02
N LYS A 3 0.84 14.10 -39.92
CA LYS A 3 0.02 14.50 -38.74
C LYS A 3 -1.26 13.67 -38.56
N ALA A 4 -1.86 13.19 -39.66
CA ALA A 4 -3.05 12.34 -39.61
C ALA A 4 -2.71 10.91 -39.16
N VAL A 5 -1.52 10.41 -39.52
CA VAL A 5 -1.01 9.12 -39.07
C VAL A 5 -0.75 9.12 -37.56
N VAL A 6 -0.13 10.18 -37.03
CA VAL A 6 0.13 10.32 -35.58
C VAL A 6 -1.17 10.43 -34.77
N ALA A 7 -2.18 11.17 -35.27
CA ALA A 7 -3.48 11.27 -34.61
C ALA A 7 -4.20 9.91 -34.53
N GLY A 8 -4.10 9.09 -35.58
CA GLY A 8 -4.64 7.73 -35.59
C GLY A 8 -3.98 6.84 -34.54
N TRP A 9 -2.66 6.88 -34.40
CA TRP A 9 -1.93 6.12 -33.39
C TRP A 9 -2.36 6.48 -31.97
N GLN A 10 -2.48 7.79 -31.67
CA GLN A 10 -2.92 8.24 -30.35
C GLN A 10 -4.37 7.85 -30.02
N GLY A 11 -5.24 7.74 -31.03
CA GLY A 11 -6.59 7.21 -30.84
C GLY A 11 -6.60 5.76 -30.38
N HIS A 12 -5.79 4.91 -31.03
CA HIS A 12 -5.62 3.52 -30.61
C HIS A 12 -4.93 3.39 -29.24
N ASP A 13 -3.95 4.24 -28.94
CA ASP A 13 -3.31 4.27 -27.61
C ASP A 13 -4.31 4.65 -26.51
N TYR A 14 -5.20 5.61 -26.78
CA TYR A 14 -6.26 5.98 -25.84
C TYR A 14 -7.19 4.80 -25.53
N GLN A 15 -7.62 4.08 -26.57
CA GLN A 15 -8.45 2.89 -26.45
C GLN A 15 -7.75 1.77 -25.66
N ALA A 16 -6.48 1.51 -25.97
CA ALA A 16 -5.66 0.53 -25.27
C ALA A 16 -5.56 0.84 -23.77
N ARG A 17 -5.37 2.10 -23.40
CA ARG A 17 -5.30 2.52 -21.99
C ARG A 17 -6.61 2.33 -21.24
N VAL A 18 -7.75 2.63 -21.87
CA VAL A 18 -9.07 2.33 -21.29
C VAL A 18 -9.22 0.84 -21.04
N PHE A 19 -8.85 0.00 -22.02
CA PHE A 19 -8.85 -1.45 -21.84
C PHE A 19 -7.97 -1.87 -20.65
N TRP A 20 -6.72 -1.41 -20.59
CA TRP A 20 -5.79 -1.81 -19.52
C TRP A 20 -6.24 -1.37 -18.13
N TYR A 21 -6.86 -0.19 -18.02
CA TYR A 21 -7.46 0.26 -16.79
C TYR A 21 -8.53 -0.73 -16.29
N TYR A 22 -9.46 -1.13 -17.14
CA TYR A 22 -10.50 -2.10 -16.76
C TYR A 22 -9.97 -3.52 -16.60
N ALA A 23 -9.06 -3.97 -17.47
CA ALA A 23 -8.48 -5.30 -17.42
C ALA A 23 -7.70 -5.53 -16.12
N SER A 24 -7.10 -4.48 -15.55
CA SER A 24 -6.45 -4.56 -14.24
C SER A 24 -7.38 -5.05 -13.12
N PHE A 25 -8.70 -4.78 -13.20
CA PHE A 25 -9.66 -5.26 -12.22
C PHE A 25 -9.87 -6.78 -12.23
N LEU A 26 -9.48 -7.49 -13.30
CA LEU A 26 -9.50 -8.95 -13.34
C LEU A 26 -8.51 -9.56 -12.33
N LYS A 27 -7.45 -8.84 -11.93
CA LYS A 27 -6.53 -9.22 -10.84
C LYS A 27 -6.88 -8.61 -9.48
N ASP A 28 -7.77 -7.63 -9.43
CA ASP A 28 -8.19 -7.00 -8.18
C ASP A 28 -9.13 -7.93 -7.39
N ARG A 29 -8.69 -8.35 -6.19
CA ARG A 29 -9.47 -9.22 -5.29
C ARG A 29 -10.65 -8.50 -4.64
N THR A 30 -10.60 -7.18 -4.53
CA THR A 30 -11.69 -6.36 -3.97
C THR A 30 -12.80 -6.08 -4.98
N ARG A 31 -12.48 -6.21 -6.28
CA ARG A 31 -13.41 -6.05 -7.40
C ARG A 31 -13.77 -7.39 -8.02
N SER A 32 -14.22 -8.35 -7.19
CA SER A 32 -14.62 -9.69 -7.64
C SER A 32 -15.78 -9.67 -8.64
N ASP A 33 -16.50 -8.55 -8.73
CA ASP A 33 -17.59 -8.33 -9.68
C ASP A 33 -17.13 -8.34 -11.13
N VAL A 34 -15.90 -7.92 -11.46
CA VAL A 34 -15.43 -7.92 -12.86
C VAL A 34 -15.07 -9.35 -13.28
N ILE A 35 -15.74 -9.87 -14.32
CA ILE A 35 -15.55 -11.25 -14.78
C ILE A 35 -14.90 -11.35 -16.16
N GLU A 36 -15.04 -10.32 -17.00
CA GLU A 36 -14.49 -10.32 -18.35
C GLU A 36 -14.22 -8.88 -18.81
N VAL A 37 -13.10 -8.69 -19.52
CA VAL A 37 -12.78 -7.45 -20.22
C VAL A 37 -12.30 -7.78 -21.64
N SER A 38 -12.81 -7.06 -22.63
CA SER A 38 -12.50 -7.27 -24.04
C SER A 38 -12.08 -5.99 -24.74
N TYR A 39 -11.19 -6.10 -25.72
CA TYR A 39 -10.63 -5.01 -26.55
C TYR A 39 -11.05 -5.20 -28.01
N GLU A 40 -11.75 -4.22 -28.61
CA GLU A 40 -12.23 -4.27 -29.99
C GLU A 40 -12.86 -5.63 -30.37
N ALA A 41 -13.83 -6.09 -29.58
CA ALA A 41 -14.42 -7.43 -29.66
C ALA A 41 -15.52 -7.54 -30.71
N ASP A 42 -16.00 -8.76 -31.00
CA ASP A 42 -17.25 -8.99 -31.74
C ASP A 42 -18.48 -8.66 -30.86
N ALA A 43 -18.58 -7.40 -30.46
CA ALA A 43 -19.68 -6.83 -29.67
C ALA A 43 -20.58 -5.97 -30.58
N PRO A 44 -21.67 -5.36 -30.06
CA PRO A 44 -22.48 -4.50 -30.89
C PRO A 44 -21.66 -3.39 -31.55
N LYS A 45 -21.77 -3.29 -32.88
CA LYS A 45 -20.98 -2.35 -33.69
C LYS A 45 -21.02 -0.92 -33.13
N ALA A 46 -19.86 -0.28 -33.08
CA ALA A 46 -19.67 1.08 -32.55
C ALA A 46 -19.96 1.21 -31.04
N PHE A 47 -19.87 0.11 -30.31
CA PHE A 47 -19.82 0.03 -28.84
C PHE A 47 -18.98 -1.19 -28.44
N ASP A 48 -17.95 -1.47 -29.22
CA ASP A 48 -17.13 -2.66 -29.18
C ASP A 48 -15.67 -2.35 -28.85
N ASP A 49 -15.32 -1.07 -28.68
CA ASP A 49 -13.95 -0.63 -28.47
C ASP A 49 -13.36 -1.23 -27.20
N VAL A 50 -14.14 -1.19 -26.11
CA VAL A 50 -13.88 -1.93 -24.87
C VAL A 50 -15.22 -2.47 -24.36
N VAL A 51 -15.23 -3.69 -23.84
CA VAL A 51 -16.40 -4.28 -23.18
C VAL A 51 -16.00 -4.80 -21.82
N VAL A 52 -16.81 -4.53 -20.79
CA VAL A 52 -16.58 -4.99 -19.42
C VAL A 52 -17.83 -5.69 -18.92
N LYS A 53 -17.71 -6.93 -18.45
CA LYS A 53 -18.83 -7.69 -17.88
C LYS A 53 -18.66 -7.88 -16.38
N TYR A 54 -19.79 -7.85 -15.69
CA TYR A 54 -19.89 -7.90 -14.24
C TYR A 54 -20.79 -9.05 -13.76
N ASN A 55 -20.33 -9.80 -12.77
CA ASN A 55 -21.12 -10.79 -12.04
C ASN A 55 -20.65 -10.86 -10.56
N PRO A 56 -21.51 -10.53 -9.57
CA PRO A 56 -22.87 -10.06 -9.74
C PRO A 56 -22.91 -8.68 -10.43
N PRO A 57 -24.03 -8.32 -11.09
CA PRO A 57 -24.21 -6.98 -11.68
C PRO A 57 -23.96 -5.87 -10.65
N ARG A 58 -23.17 -4.86 -11.05
CA ARG A 58 -22.76 -3.77 -10.16
C ARG A 58 -23.87 -2.74 -9.98
N SER A 59 -23.87 -2.03 -8.86
CA SER A 59 -24.77 -0.88 -8.68
C SER A 59 -24.48 0.20 -9.74
N GLY A 60 -25.52 0.62 -10.47
CA GLY A 60 -25.50 1.87 -11.23
C GLY A 60 -25.89 3.06 -10.34
N TYR A 61 -25.94 4.25 -10.94
CA TYR A 61 -26.49 5.46 -10.30
C TYR A 61 -28.03 5.50 -10.31
N ASN A 62 -28.64 4.73 -11.21
CA ASN A 62 -30.07 4.42 -11.19
C ASN A 62 -30.33 3.13 -10.38
N PRO A 63 -31.58 2.83 -9.98
CA PRO A 63 -31.91 1.59 -9.27
C PRO A 63 -31.59 0.32 -10.07
N GLU A 64 -31.31 0.44 -11.37
CA GLU A 64 -30.92 -0.66 -12.25
C GLU A 64 -29.45 -1.08 -12.00
N ARG A 65 -29.23 -2.39 -11.95
CA ARG A 65 -27.89 -2.98 -11.85
C ARG A 65 -27.29 -3.15 -13.24
N ILE A 66 -25.98 -2.96 -13.34
CA ILE A 66 -25.25 -3.01 -14.61
C ILE A 66 -24.48 -4.33 -14.69
N ALA A 67 -24.86 -5.19 -15.64
CA ALA A 67 -24.21 -6.47 -15.91
C ALA A 67 -23.10 -6.34 -16.97
N ALA A 68 -23.20 -5.36 -17.86
CA ALA A 68 -22.19 -5.13 -18.88
C ALA A 68 -22.07 -3.64 -19.25
N GLU A 69 -20.87 -3.22 -19.60
CA GLU A 69 -20.56 -1.89 -20.11
C GLU A 69 -19.88 -1.99 -21.45
N TYR A 70 -20.41 -1.24 -22.41
CA TYR A 70 -19.96 -1.21 -23.79
C TYR A 70 -19.50 0.19 -24.13
N PHE A 71 -18.23 0.33 -24.49
CA PHE A 71 -17.58 1.62 -24.70
C PHE A 71 -17.42 1.90 -26.19
N GLN A 72 -17.76 3.12 -26.59
CA GLN A 72 -17.37 3.74 -27.86
C GLN A 72 -16.41 4.88 -27.54
N ILE A 73 -15.18 4.78 -28.01
CA ILE A 73 -14.09 5.68 -27.65
C ILE A 73 -13.80 6.60 -28.83
N LYS A 74 -13.77 7.91 -28.57
CA LYS A 74 -13.49 8.94 -29.56
C LYS A 74 -12.48 9.93 -29.02
N TYR A 75 -11.25 9.80 -29.48
CA TYR A 75 -10.14 10.67 -29.07
C TYR A 75 -9.84 11.75 -30.12
N HIS A 76 -9.61 12.98 -29.64
CA HIS A 76 -9.06 14.07 -30.45
C HIS A 76 -7.85 14.68 -29.75
N VAL A 77 -6.79 14.91 -30.52
CA VAL A 77 -5.50 15.42 -30.01
C VAL A 77 -5.62 16.82 -29.42
N VAL A 78 -6.55 17.64 -29.92
CA VAL A 78 -6.73 19.03 -29.49
C VAL A 78 -8.10 19.18 -28.85
N SER A 79 -8.15 19.76 -27.64
CA SER A 79 -9.38 19.96 -26.84
C SER A 79 -10.37 21.00 -27.40
N GLY A 80 -10.17 21.44 -28.65
CA GLY A 80 -11.03 22.40 -29.35
C GLY A 80 -12.27 21.76 -29.98
N GLY A 81 -12.38 20.43 -29.97
CA GLY A 81 -13.55 19.73 -30.45
C GLY A 81 -14.79 20.06 -29.62
N ARG A 82 -15.90 20.29 -30.34
CA ARG A 82 -17.19 20.65 -29.77
C ARG A 82 -18.29 19.87 -30.46
N PHE A 83 -19.24 19.35 -29.68
CA PHE A 83 -20.37 18.58 -30.21
C PHE A 83 -21.67 18.90 -29.47
N GLY A 84 -22.80 18.59 -30.11
CA GLY A 84 -24.14 18.85 -29.56
C GLY A 84 -25.09 17.70 -29.83
N TYR A 85 -26.37 17.90 -29.50
CA TYR A 85 -27.40 16.87 -29.68
C TYR A 85 -27.55 16.41 -31.15
N GLU A 86 -27.30 17.30 -32.12
CA GLU A 86 -27.33 17.00 -33.56
C GLU A 86 -26.15 16.13 -34.00
N SER A 87 -25.01 16.23 -33.32
CA SER A 87 -23.83 15.42 -33.64
C SER A 87 -24.08 13.93 -33.40
N LEU A 88 -24.94 13.57 -32.44
CA LEU A 88 -25.23 12.17 -32.09
C LEU A 88 -25.99 11.42 -33.20
N ILE A 89 -26.63 12.15 -34.13
CA ILE A 89 -27.32 11.59 -35.31
C ILE A 89 -26.49 11.71 -36.60
N ASN A 90 -25.30 12.32 -36.55
CA ASN A 90 -24.40 12.41 -37.69
C ASN A 90 -23.43 11.22 -37.70
N PRO A 91 -23.42 10.35 -38.74
CA PRO A 91 -22.45 9.26 -38.86
C PRO A 91 -20.99 9.70 -38.76
N GLU A 92 -20.64 10.86 -39.32
CA GLU A 92 -19.27 11.38 -39.30
C GLU A 92 -18.76 11.66 -37.89
N PHE A 93 -19.67 11.90 -36.93
CA PHE A 93 -19.28 12.15 -35.54
C PHE A 93 -18.48 10.99 -34.94
N ILE A 94 -18.81 9.75 -35.28
CA ILE A 94 -18.08 8.55 -34.86
C ILE A 94 -17.21 7.97 -35.99
N ASN A 95 -16.85 8.78 -36.99
CA ASN A 95 -16.11 8.36 -38.18
C ASN A 95 -16.78 7.23 -38.96
N ALA A 96 -18.11 7.13 -38.91
CA ALA A 96 -18.89 6.15 -39.67
C ALA A 96 -19.42 6.75 -40.99
N GLN A 97 -19.63 5.89 -41.99
CA GLN A 97 -20.11 6.32 -43.32
C GLN A 97 -21.63 6.44 -43.41
N SER A 98 -22.38 5.62 -42.65
CA SER A 98 -23.84 5.46 -42.86
C SER A 98 -24.66 5.51 -41.58
N ASN A 99 -24.21 4.85 -40.52
CA ASN A 99 -24.97 4.76 -39.28
C ASN A 99 -24.40 5.72 -38.23
N SER A 100 -25.27 6.52 -37.64
CA SER A 100 -25.00 7.41 -36.51
C SER A 100 -24.85 6.68 -35.18
N LEU A 101 -24.30 7.36 -34.17
CA LEU A 101 -24.16 6.81 -32.81
C LEU A 101 -25.51 6.35 -32.24
N LEU A 102 -26.58 7.14 -32.39
CA LEU A 102 -27.89 6.75 -31.85
C LEU A 102 -28.52 5.57 -32.62
N GLN A 103 -28.27 5.44 -33.93
CA GLN A 103 -28.69 4.25 -34.67
C GLN A 103 -27.92 3.02 -34.19
N ARG A 104 -26.62 3.15 -33.92
CA ARG A 104 -25.78 2.08 -33.35
C ARG A 104 -26.23 1.70 -31.95
N LEU A 105 -26.61 2.66 -31.12
CA LEU A 105 -27.20 2.40 -29.80
C LEU A 105 -28.50 1.59 -29.93
N LYS A 106 -29.37 1.96 -30.88
CA LYS A 106 -30.62 1.22 -31.17
C LYS A 106 -30.33 -0.21 -31.61
N GLU A 107 -29.39 -0.41 -32.53
CA GLU A 107 -28.94 -1.74 -32.97
C GLU A 107 -28.36 -2.55 -31.79
N ALA A 108 -27.54 -1.92 -30.95
CA ALA A 108 -26.87 -2.58 -29.84
C ALA A 108 -27.80 -3.07 -28.74
N LYS A 109 -28.83 -2.27 -28.42
CA LYS A 109 -29.86 -2.63 -27.44
C LYS A 109 -30.76 -3.79 -27.86
N VAL A 110 -30.78 -4.16 -29.14
CA VAL A 110 -31.52 -5.36 -29.60
C VAL A 110 -30.78 -6.65 -29.22
N VAL A 111 -29.46 -6.61 -29.12
CA VAL A 111 -28.61 -7.80 -28.95
C VAL A 111 -28.07 -7.92 -27.52
N ALA A 112 -27.83 -6.80 -26.84
CA ALA A 112 -27.28 -6.79 -25.49
C ALA A 112 -28.34 -7.09 -24.41
N ASP A 113 -27.87 -7.56 -23.25
CA ASP A 113 -28.75 -7.77 -22.09
C ASP A 113 -29.41 -6.45 -21.63
N PRO A 114 -30.66 -6.47 -21.13
CA PRO A 114 -31.35 -5.27 -20.67
C PRO A 114 -30.61 -4.48 -19.58
N SER A 115 -29.78 -5.16 -18.77
CA SER A 115 -28.93 -4.58 -17.73
C SER A 115 -27.59 -4.05 -18.26
N SER A 116 -27.50 -3.68 -19.53
CA SER A 116 -26.28 -3.17 -20.16
C SER A 116 -26.25 -1.64 -20.18
N SER A 117 -25.07 -1.07 -20.05
CA SER A 117 -24.83 0.36 -20.25
C SER A 117 -23.92 0.60 -21.46
N PHE A 118 -24.24 1.65 -22.21
CA PHE A 118 -23.53 2.05 -23.43
C PHE A 118 -22.92 3.43 -23.20
N ILE A 119 -21.62 3.57 -23.42
CA ILE A 119 -20.86 4.73 -22.97
C ILE A 119 -20.07 5.30 -24.13
N LEU A 120 -20.35 6.55 -24.50
CA LEU A 120 -19.47 7.33 -25.36
C LEU A 120 -18.39 7.97 -24.48
N VAL A 121 -17.13 7.65 -24.71
CA VAL A 121 -15.98 8.29 -24.06
C VAL A 121 -15.32 9.23 -25.05
N THR A 122 -15.27 10.52 -24.77
CA THR A 122 -14.65 11.48 -25.68
C THR A 122 -13.93 12.64 -25.00
N THR A 123 -12.83 13.08 -25.60
CA THR A 123 -12.10 14.28 -25.17
C THR A 123 -12.73 15.57 -25.69
N ASP A 124 -13.72 15.48 -26.59
CA ASP A 124 -14.49 16.64 -27.03
C ASP A 124 -15.40 17.14 -25.89
N THR A 125 -15.73 18.43 -25.95
CA THR A 125 -16.63 19.05 -24.96
C THR A 125 -18.00 19.33 -25.59
N ILE A 126 -19.07 19.24 -24.80
CA ILE A 126 -20.39 19.67 -25.26
C ILE A 126 -20.34 21.18 -25.58
N LEU A 127 -20.98 21.57 -26.69
CA LEU A 127 -21.11 22.94 -27.16
C LEU A 127 -21.75 23.84 -26.09
N ASP A 128 -21.18 25.02 -25.86
CA ASP A 128 -21.73 26.01 -24.93
C ASP A 128 -23.12 26.45 -25.40
N GLY A 129 -24.11 26.33 -24.51
CA GLY A 129 -25.52 26.66 -24.81
C GLY A 129 -26.26 25.62 -25.65
N ASP A 130 -25.66 24.47 -25.97
CA ASP A 130 -26.36 23.38 -26.64
C ASP A 130 -27.35 22.68 -25.68
N PRO A 131 -28.56 22.31 -26.15
CA PRO A 131 -29.54 21.60 -25.35
C PRO A 131 -29.03 20.30 -24.70
N LEU A 132 -28.03 19.64 -25.29
CA LEU A 132 -27.41 18.44 -24.72
C LEU A 132 -26.77 18.72 -23.35
N GLY A 133 -26.18 19.90 -23.17
CA GLY A 133 -25.56 20.31 -21.90
C GLY A 133 -26.58 20.52 -20.77
N GLU A 134 -27.85 20.81 -21.09
CA GLU A 134 -28.91 20.95 -20.10
C GLU A 134 -29.40 19.60 -19.54
N ILE A 135 -29.17 18.51 -20.28
CA ILE A 135 -29.64 17.17 -19.93
C ILE A 135 -28.48 16.21 -19.61
N HIS A 136 -27.23 16.60 -19.78
CA HIS A 136 -26.08 15.77 -19.44
C HIS A 136 -25.76 15.88 -17.94
N ARG A 137 -25.68 14.74 -17.25
CA ARG A 137 -25.36 14.70 -15.81
C ARG A 137 -23.86 14.53 -15.59
N ASN A 138 -23.25 15.47 -14.87
CA ASN A 138 -21.84 15.36 -14.44
C ASN A 138 -21.59 14.30 -13.35
N THR A 139 -22.62 13.76 -12.73
CA THR A 139 -22.48 12.74 -11.66
C THR A 139 -22.00 11.40 -12.19
N ASP A 140 -22.50 11.00 -13.37
CA ASP A 140 -22.29 9.66 -13.91
C ASP A 140 -22.28 9.60 -15.44
N GLY A 141 -22.40 10.75 -16.12
CA GLY A 141 -22.45 10.86 -17.57
C GLY A 141 -23.81 10.50 -18.18
N SER A 142 -24.84 10.18 -17.40
CA SER A 142 -26.17 9.84 -17.93
C SER A 142 -26.92 11.05 -18.48
N LEU A 143 -27.98 10.79 -19.26
CA LEU A 143 -28.93 11.81 -19.69
C LEU A 143 -30.09 11.93 -18.68
N ASP A 144 -30.40 13.16 -18.29
CA ASP A 144 -31.57 13.52 -17.49
C ASP A 144 -32.84 13.41 -18.35
N LEU A 145 -33.43 12.21 -18.36
CA LEU A 145 -34.63 11.91 -19.13
C LEU A 145 -35.85 12.70 -18.65
N ASP A 146 -35.93 13.03 -17.36
CA ASP A 146 -37.01 13.84 -16.80
C ASP A 146 -36.94 15.28 -17.34
N LYS A 147 -35.73 15.85 -17.37
CA LYS A 147 -35.48 17.15 -17.99
C LYS A 147 -35.75 17.10 -19.50
N LEU A 148 -35.31 16.05 -20.19
CA LEU A 148 -35.58 15.85 -21.61
C LEU A 148 -37.09 15.73 -21.88
N ALA A 149 -37.90 15.22 -20.95
CA ALA A 149 -39.35 15.11 -21.08
C ALA A 149 -40.11 16.44 -20.91
N VAL A 150 -39.43 17.51 -20.44
CA VAL A 150 -40.06 18.82 -20.24
C VAL A 150 -40.54 19.42 -21.58
N GLY A 151 -41.74 20.01 -21.54
CA GLY A 151 -42.37 20.69 -22.68
C GLY A 151 -43.17 19.74 -23.57
N LYS A 152 -44.45 20.05 -23.83
CA LYS A 152 -45.38 19.16 -24.55
C LYS A 152 -45.36 19.29 -26.08
N THR A 153 -44.68 20.30 -26.63
CA THR A 153 -44.70 20.58 -28.07
C THR A 153 -43.31 20.56 -28.68
N ALA A 154 -43.23 20.22 -29.96
CA ALA A 154 -41.99 20.25 -30.75
C ALA A 154 -41.40 21.67 -30.95
N ARG A 155 -42.06 22.72 -30.43
CA ARG A 155 -41.54 24.10 -30.42
C ARG A 155 -40.68 24.41 -29.20
N SER A 156 -40.82 23.65 -28.12
CA SER A 156 -39.98 23.78 -26.92
C SER A 156 -38.54 23.32 -27.19
N ASN A 157 -37.57 23.79 -26.38
CA ASN A 157 -36.15 23.45 -26.58
C ASN A 157 -35.93 21.92 -26.61
N MET A 158 -36.36 21.23 -25.55
CA MET A 158 -36.29 19.77 -25.47
C MET A 158 -37.21 19.07 -26.47
N GLY A 159 -38.36 19.66 -26.82
CA GLY A 159 -39.24 19.12 -27.86
C GLY A 159 -38.57 19.06 -29.25
N LYS A 160 -37.65 19.97 -29.56
CA LYS A 160 -36.85 19.93 -30.79
C LYS A 160 -35.84 18.77 -30.75
N VAL A 161 -35.14 18.59 -29.62
CA VAL A 161 -34.21 17.47 -29.41
C VAL A 161 -34.93 16.13 -29.58
N ARG A 162 -36.05 15.93 -28.88
CA ARG A 162 -36.83 14.70 -28.96
C ARG A 162 -37.36 14.46 -30.38
N LYS A 163 -37.89 15.50 -31.04
CA LYS A 163 -38.36 15.37 -32.42
C LYS A 163 -37.23 14.94 -33.35
N LEU A 164 -36.08 15.61 -33.31
CA LEU A 164 -34.95 15.31 -34.17
C LEU A 164 -34.49 13.85 -34.02
N TRP A 165 -34.27 13.41 -32.77
CA TRP A 165 -33.83 12.05 -32.51
C TRP A 165 -34.87 11.00 -32.89
N ARG A 166 -36.16 11.21 -32.60
CA ARG A 166 -37.22 10.26 -33.01
C ARG A 166 -37.35 10.14 -34.51
N ASP A 167 -37.39 11.28 -35.21
CA ASP A 167 -37.55 11.32 -36.67
C ASP A 167 -36.37 10.58 -37.33
N HIS A 168 -35.14 10.82 -36.85
CA HIS A 168 -33.94 10.15 -37.33
C HIS A 168 -33.91 8.63 -37.05
N LEU A 169 -34.39 8.22 -35.86
CA LEU A 169 -34.40 6.82 -35.43
C LEU A 169 -35.64 6.05 -35.89
N GLY A 170 -36.60 6.71 -36.52
CA GLY A 170 -37.89 6.15 -36.90
C GLY A 170 -38.68 5.61 -35.70
N LEU A 171 -38.73 6.38 -34.61
CA LEU A 171 -39.49 6.02 -33.39
C LEU A 171 -40.87 6.68 -33.40
N ASN A 172 -41.88 5.98 -32.86
CA ASN A 172 -43.27 6.45 -32.96
C ASN A 172 -43.62 7.51 -31.91
N ASN A 173 -42.95 7.50 -30.76
CA ASN A 173 -43.30 8.34 -29.61
C ASN A 173 -42.08 8.64 -28.72
N ASP A 174 -42.27 9.58 -27.76
CA ASP A 174 -41.21 9.99 -26.82
C ASP A 174 -40.81 8.87 -25.85
N GLN A 175 -41.73 7.96 -25.52
CA GLN A 175 -41.49 6.87 -24.58
C GLN A 175 -40.49 5.85 -25.14
N GLU A 176 -40.62 5.47 -26.42
CA GLU A 176 -39.64 4.63 -27.13
C GLU A 176 -38.24 5.28 -27.13
N LEU A 177 -38.16 6.60 -27.25
CA LEU A 177 -36.89 7.32 -27.18
C LEU A 177 -36.28 7.27 -25.77
N PHE A 178 -37.07 7.48 -24.72
CA PHE A 178 -36.56 7.44 -23.35
C PHE A 178 -36.09 6.04 -22.95
N GLU A 179 -36.79 5.00 -23.37
CA GLU A 179 -36.38 3.61 -23.19
C GLU A 179 -35.07 3.32 -23.94
N LEU A 180 -34.93 3.83 -25.16
CA LEU A 180 -33.69 3.72 -25.91
C LEU A 180 -32.51 4.43 -25.22
N LEU A 181 -32.72 5.64 -24.68
CA LEU A 181 -31.66 6.42 -24.04
C LEU A 181 -31.32 5.94 -22.61
N ARG A 182 -32.18 5.14 -21.96
CA ARG A 182 -31.88 4.60 -20.63
C ARG A 182 -30.60 3.77 -20.65
N GLY A 183 -29.66 4.03 -19.74
CA GLY A 183 -28.37 3.33 -19.71
C GLY A 183 -27.35 3.80 -20.75
N PHE A 184 -27.69 4.78 -21.61
CA PHE A 184 -26.74 5.50 -22.43
C PHE A 184 -26.07 6.62 -21.63
N ARG A 185 -24.74 6.71 -21.73
CA ARG A 185 -23.90 7.67 -21.01
C ARG A 185 -22.88 8.31 -21.94
N ILE A 186 -22.47 9.51 -21.57
CA ILE A 186 -21.46 10.31 -22.25
C ILE A 186 -20.44 10.75 -21.20
N GLU A 187 -19.20 10.30 -21.32
CA GLU A 187 -18.07 10.79 -20.54
C GLU A 187 -17.34 11.87 -21.36
N ALA A 188 -17.66 13.13 -21.08
CA ALA A 188 -17.16 14.30 -21.81
C ALA A 188 -16.98 15.54 -20.89
N PRO A 189 -15.82 16.22 -20.91
CA PRO A 189 -14.56 15.73 -21.47
C PRO A 189 -14.01 14.58 -20.62
N ALA A 190 -13.60 13.50 -21.26
CA ALA A 190 -12.90 12.39 -20.61
C ALA A 190 -11.44 12.77 -20.26
N ASP A 191 -10.81 11.93 -19.44
CA ASP A 191 -9.42 12.07 -19.01
C ASP A 191 -8.44 12.19 -20.19
N SER A 192 -7.33 12.91 -19.99
CA SER A 192 -6.29 12.97 -21.01
C SER A 192 -5.56 11.63 -21.17
N LEU A 193 -4.88 11.44 -22.30
CA LEU A 193 -4.07 10.25 -22.56
C LEU A 193 -3.02 9.99 -21.45
N GLU A 194 -2.41 11.04 -20.91
CA GLU A 194 -1.46 10.93 -19.80
C GLU A 194 -2.16 10.60 -18.48
N ARG A 195 -3.33 11.20 -18.21
CA ARG A 195 -4.12 10.90 -17.02
C ARG A 195 -4.58 9.44 -16.98
N LEU A 196 -4.98 8.89 -18.12
CA LEU A 196 -5.30 7.46 -18.25
C LEU A 196 -4.08 6.58 -17.98
N ARG A 197 -2.89 6.99 -18.41
CA ARG A 197 -1.64 6.28 -18.10
C ARG A 197 -1.35 6.29 -16.61
N GLU A 198 -1.47 7.44 -15.94
CA GLU A 198 -1.32 7.55 -14.49
C GLU A 198 -2.29 6.62 -13.75
N ASN A 199 -3.57 6.64 -14.15
CA ASN A 199 -4.63 5.81 -13.57
C ASN A 199 -4.36 4.31 -13.76
N ALA A 200 -3.97 3.89 -14.97
CA ALA A 200 -3.62 2.50 -15.25
C ALA A 200 -2.39 2.06 -14.45
N ASN A 201 -1.31 2.85 -14.42
CA ASN A 201 -0.11 2.56 -13.64
C ASN A 201 -0.39 2.46 -12.14
N MET A 202 -1.24 3.33 -11.60
CA MET A 202 -1.65 3.26 -10.19
C MET A 202 -2.36 1.94 -9.90
N ARG A 203 -3.27 1.50 -10.80
CA ARG A 203 -3.93 0.19 -10.69
C ARG A 203 -2.95 -0.95 -10.81
N PHE A 204 -2.01 -0.90 -11.75
CA PHE A 204 -0.99 -1.93 -11.92
C PHE A 204 -0.17 -2.15 -10.64
N LYS A 205 0.28 -1.07 -9.98
CA LYS A 205 0.97 -1.15 -8.69
C LYS A 205 0.11 -1.88 -7.63
N PHE A 206 -1.20 -1.61 -7.60
CA PHE A 206 -2.12 -2.24 -6.64
C PHE A 206 -2.34 -3.74 -6.92
N VAL A 207 -2.40 -4.15 -8.19
CA VAL A 207 -2.70 -5.54 -8.58
C VAL A 207 -1.47 -6.38 -8.94
N GLY A 208 -0.26 -5.86 -8.69
CA GLY A 208 1.00 -6.57 -8.92
C GLY A 208 1.40 -6.69 -10.39
N ILE A 209 0.92 -5.79 -11.26
CA ILE A 209 1.38 -5.64 -12.65
C ILE A 209 2.50 -4.58 -12.67
N THR A 210 3.51 -4.79 -13.51
CA THR A 210 4.68 -3.91 -13.59
C THR A 210 4.31 -2.55 -14.19
N PRO A 211 4.37 -1.43 -13.45
CA PRO A 211 4.06 -0.12 -14.02
C PRO A 211 5.08 0.26 -15.11
N CYS A 212 4.64 1.08 -16.07
CA CYS A 212 5.53 1.62 -17.10
C CYS A 212 5.89 3.07 -16.78
N GLU A 213 7.16 3.32 -16.40
CA GLU A 213 7.65 4.63 -15.96
C GLU A 213 8.45 5.39 -17.04
N THR A 214 8.63 4.80 -18.23
CA THR A 214 9.35 5.43 -19.35
C THR A 214 8.52 6.52 -20.03
N SER A 215 9.04 7.75 -20.14
CA SER A 215 8.29 8.85 -20.78
C SER A 215 8.10 8.69 -22.29
N SER A 216 8.93 7.91 -22.96
CA SER A 216 8.96 7.79 -24.43
C SER A 216 8.02 6.74 -25.02
N ASP A 217 7.58 5.77 -24.22
CA ASP A 217 6.71 4.67 -24.65
C ASP A 217 5.84 4.20 -23.48
N PHE A 218 4.64 3.72 -23.79
CA PHE A 218 3.79 2.98 -22.88
C PHE A 218 3.59 1.58 -23.46
N ARG A 219 4.46 0.64 -23.07
CA ARG A 219 4.57 -0.73 -23.66
C ARG A 219 3.24 -1.48 -23.79
N TYR A 220 2.28 -1.16 -22.94
CA TYR A 220 0.95 -1.74 -22.89
C TYR A 220 0.09 -1.38 -24.13
N ASP A 221 0.30 -0.20 -24.71
CA ASP A 221 -0.40 0.23 -25.93
C ASP A 221 -0.10 -0.72 -27.11
N GLY A 222 1.18 -1.02 -27.32
CA GLY A 222 1.62 -1.98 -28.33
C GLY A 222 1.21 -3.42 -28.02
N LEU A 223 1.26 -3.80 -26.75
CA LEU A 223 1.00 -5.17 -26.32
C LEU A 223 -0.41 -5.65 -26.66
N ILE A 224 -1.45 -4.88 -26.32
CA ILE A 224 -2.83 -5.32 -26.58
C ILE A 224 -3.12 -5.43 -28.09
N ARG A 225 -2.51 -4.59 -28.92
CA ARG A 225 -2.60 -4.69 -30.38
C ARG A 225 -1.96 -5.97 -30.90
N THR A 226 -0.78 -6.33 -30.38
CA THR A 226 -0.13 -7.60 -30.72
C THR A 226 -0.97 -8.79 -30.28
N LEU A 227 -1.53 -8.77 -29.06
CA LEU A 227 -2.42 -9.81 -28.55
C LEU A 227 -3.68 -9.96 -29.42
N LYS A 228 -4.31 -8.84 -29.81
CA LYS A 228 -5.45 -8.85 -30.73
C LYS A 228 -5.07 -9.48 -32.08
N GLY A 229 -3.90 -9.16 -32.63
CA GLY A 229 -3.39 -9.78 -33.85
C GLY A 229 -3.19 -11.31 -33.75
N GLN A 230 -3.04 -11.84 -32.54
CA GLN A 230 -2.97 -13.27 -32.24
C GLN A 230 -4.35 -13.90 -31.93
N GLY A 231 -5.44 -13.12 -32.01
CA GLY A 231 -6.78 -13.56 -31.62
C GLY A 231 -7.04 -13.55 -30.10
N LYS A 232 -6.17 -12.93 -29.30
CA LYS A 232 -6.32 -12.78 -27.85
C LYS A 232 -6.75 -11.36 -27.49
N TYR A 233 -8.04 -11.14 -27.40
CA TYR A 233 -8.60 -9.81 -27.13
C TYR A 233 -9.76 -9.81 -26.14
N GLN A 234 -10.12 -10.97 -25.60
CA GLN A 234 -11.14 -11.17 -24.58
C GLN A 234 -10.49 -11.96 -23.45
N PHE A 235 -10.60 -11.44 -22.23
CA PHE A 235 -9.96 -12.03 -21.06
C PHE A 235 -10.94 -12.15 -19.90
N ASN A 236 -11.10 -13.36 -19.39
CA ASN A 236 -11.56 -13.58 -18.02
C ASN A 236 -10.36 -13.54 -17.05
N ARG A 237 -10.62 -13.76 -15.74
CA ARG A 237 -9.56 -13.69 -14.72
C ARG A 237 -8.40 -14.65 -14.97
N ASP A 238 -8.72 -15.91 -15.27
CA ASP A 238 -7.71 -16.96 -15.46
C ASP A 238 -6.88 -16.68 -16.72
N GLN A 239 -7.55 -16.33 -17.82
CA GLN A 239 -6.89 -15.98 -19.08
C GLN A 239 -6.02 -14.72 -18.96
N PHE A 240 -6.47 -13.72 -18.19
CA PHE A 240 -5.71 -12.51 -17.95
C PHE A 240 -4.48 -12.78 -17.08
N GLU A 241 -4.60 -13.63 -16.05
CA GLU A 241 -3.49 -14.08 -15.22
C GLU A 241 -2.43 -14.81 -16.05
N GLU A 242 -2.86 -15.82 -16.82
CA GLU A 242 -1.99 -16.58 -17.72
C GLU A 242 -1.28 -15.68 -18.73
N MET A 243 -1.99 -14.71 -19.31
CA MET A 243 -1.41 -13.74 -20.22
C MET A 243 -0.38 -12.85 -19.50
N CYS A 244 -0.69 -12.34 -18.31
CA CYS A 244 0.25 -11.53 -17.54
C CYS A 244 1.52 -12.29 -17.19
N ILE A 245 1.43 -13.59 -16.89
CA ILE A 245 2.58 -14.47 -16.66
C ILE A 245 3.38 -14.64 -17.96
N ALA A 246 2.70 -15.01 -19.05
CA ALA A 246 3.34 -15.31 -20.34
C ALA A 246 4.07 -14.09 -20.93
N GLU A 247 3.50 -12.89 -20.78
CA GLU A 247 4.07 -11.63 -21.26
C GLU A 247 5.04 -10.98 -20.25
N GLY A 248 5.30 -11.65 -19.11
CA GLY A 248 6.22 -11.16 -18.08
C GLY A 248 5.78 -9.83 -17.46
N LEU A 249 4.47 -9.60 -17.32
CA LEU A 249 3.89 -8.36 -16.80
C LEU A 249 3.80 -8.37 -15.28
N ILE A 250 3.76 -9.56 -14.66
CA ILE A 250 3.66 -9.66 -13.20
C ILE A 250 4.94 -9.13 -12.59
N GLN A 251 4.80 -8.13 -11.73
CA GLN A 251 5.90 -7.64 -10.94
C GLN A 251 6.33 -8.79 -10.03
N SER A 252 7.53 -9.32 -10.25
CA SER A 252 8.25 -10.15 -9.29
C SER A 252 8.72 -9.29 -8.11
N CYS A 253 7.80 -8.56 -7.50
CA CYS A 253 7.96 -8.17 -6.13
C CYS A 253 7.62 -9.44 -5.34
N PRO A 254 8.56 -10.06 -4.62
CA PRO A 254 8.12 -10.95 -3.56
C PRO A 254 7.24 -10.07 -2.68
N ILE A 255 5.93 -10.31 -2.68
CA ILE A 255 5.15 -10.04 -1.48
C ILE A 255 5.83 -10.95 -0.47
N GLU A 256 6.81 -10.41 0.24
CA GLU A 256 7.41 -11.16 1.34
C GLU A 256 6.26 -11.41 2.30
N ASP A 257 5.80 -12.66 2.32
CA ASP A 257 4.75 -13.09 3.21
C ASP A 257 5.33 -13.02 4.62
N TYR A 258 5.06 -11.91 5.31
CA TYR A 258 5.44 -11.71 6.69
C TYR A 258 4.18 -11.56 7.54
N THR A 259 4.24 -12.11 8.75
CA THR A 259 3.22 -11.82 9.76
C THR A 259 3.66 -10.59 10.55
N ALA A 260 2.84 -9.54 10.56
CA ALA A 260 3.06 -8.39 11.41
C ALA A 260 2.80 -8.74 12.88
N VAL A 261 3.71 -8.35 13.77
CA VAL A 261 3.62 -8.56 15.22
C VAL A 261 3.96 -7.25 15.92
N SER A 262 3.14 -6.80 16.87
CA SER A 262 3.30 -5.49 17.52
C SER A 262 3.36 -5.61 19.04
N LEU A 263 4.33 -4.94 19.66
CA LEU A 263 4.40 -4.73 21.11
C LEU A 263 4.49 -3.23 21.39
N ARG A 264 3.61 -2.74 22.27
CA ARG A 264 3.57 -1.33 22.67
C ARG A 264 3.56 -1.14 24.17
N SER A 265 4.43 -0.28 24.69
CA SER A 265 4.46 0.11 26.11
C SER A 265 4.35 1.62 26.36
N PHE A 266 4.31 2.43 25.30
CA PHE A 266 3.96 3.84 25.36
C PHE A 266 3.17 4.22 24.10
N ARG A 267 2.46 5.36 24.12
CA ARG A 267 1.71 5.87 22.96
C ARG A 267 2.58 6.78 22.11
N ASP A 268 2.51 6.67 20.80
CA ASP A 268 3.17 7.57 19.86
C ASP A 268 2.14 8.28 18.95
N GLY A 269 1.25 9.06 19.56
CA GLY A 269 0.29 9.94 18.89
C GLY A 269 -1.18 9.47 18.85
N PRO A 270 -2.09 10.29 18.28
CA PRO A 270 -3.55 10.06 18.33
C PRO A 270 -4.10 9.14 17.22
N PHE A 271 -3.30 8.74 16.24
CA PHE A 271 -3.70 7.90 15.11
C PHE A 271 -2.80 6.66 14.99
N GLU A 272 -2.88 5.74 15.95
CA GLU A 272 -2.20 4.45 15.84
C GLU A 272 -3.02 3.51 14.94
N THR A 273 -2.59 3.34 13.69
CA THR A 273 -3.02 2.23 12.85
C THR A 273 -2.55 0.92 13.49
N LEU A 274 -3.45 -0.06 13.63
CA LEU A 274 -3.06 -1.41 14.07
C LEU A 274 -2.25 -2.05 12.93
N ASP A 275 -0.92 -1.92 13.01
CA ASP A 275 0.02 -2.50 12.02
C ASP A 275 0.00 -4.03 12.00
N ALA A 276 -0.64 -4.66 13.00
CA ALA A 276 -0.82 -6.10 13.15
C ALA A 276 -2.26 -6.46 13.55
N SER A 277 -2.67 -7.71 13.33
CA SER A 277 -3.96 -8.22 13.84
C SER A 277 -3.99 -8.22 15.37
N GLU A 278 -5.20 -8.23 15.94
CA GLU A 278 -5.41 -8.21 17.40
C GLU A 278 -4.66 -9.36 18.11
N GLU A 279 -4.70 -10.57 17.55
CA GLU A 279 -4.01 -11.75 18.07
C GLU A 279 -2.47 -11.65 18.03
N ASN A 280 -1.93 -10.78 17.18
CA ASN A 280 -0.50 -10.52 17.03
C ASN A 280 -0.10 -9.16 17.63
N THR A 281 -0.94 -8.57 18.47
CA THR A 281 -0.69 -7.29 19.12
C THR A 281 -0.72 -7.44 20.64
N LEU A 282 0.36 -7.04 21.32
CA LEU A 282 0.40 -6.91 22.77
C LEU A 282 0.44 -5.44 23.18
N SER A 283 -0.63 -4.97 23.82
CA SER A 283 -0.67 -3.66 24.46
C SER A 283 -0.32 -3.76 25.94
N LEU A 284 0.74 -3.06 26.35
CA LEU A 284 1.17 -2.94 27.73
C LEU A 284 0.87 -1.55 28.31
N LEU A 285 0.12 -0.71 27.58
CA LEU A 285 -0.10 0.69 27.95
C LEU A 285 -0.71 0.87 29.34
N HIS A 286 -1.52 -0.09 29.80
CA HIS A 286 -2.12 -0.06 31.13
C HIS A 286 -1.15 -0.38 32.26
N TYR A 287 0.02 -0.95 31.96
CA TYR A 287 1.06 -1.21 32.95
C TYR A 287 1.94 0.00 33.23
N PHE A 288 1.88 1.05 32.40
CA PHE A 288 2.80 2.19 32.47
C PHE A 288 2.07 3.53 32.63
N GLU A 289 2.61 4.39 33.51
CA GLU A 289 2.37 5.82 33.52
C GLU A 289 3.63 6.52 32.98
N GLY A 290 3.57 6.95 31.72
CA GLY A 290 4.75 7.42 31.02
C GLY A 290 5.77 6.30 30.84
N ARG A 291 6.91 6.39 31.54
CA ARG A 291 8.02 5.43 31.48
C ARG A 291 8.10 4.48 32.66
N PHE A 292 7.24 4.67 33.65
CA PHE A 292 7.29 3.95 34.91
C PHE A 292 6.12 2.98 35.00
N PRO A 293 6.33 1.78 35.56
CA PRO A 293 5.22 0.95 35.97
C PRO A 293 4.27 1.73 36.89
N VAL A 294 2.96 1.54 36.71
CA VAL A 294 1.97 2.14 37.61
C VAL A 294 2.12 1.57 39.03
N PRO A 295 1.67 2.28 40.09
CA PRO A 295 1.81 1.79 41.46
C PRO A 295 1.26 0.37 41.66
N GLY A 296 2.09 -0.51 42.23
CA GLY A 296 1.75 -1.92 42.47
C GLY A 296 2.03 -2.88 41.30
N ILE A 297 2.51 -2.37 40.16
CA ILE A 297 3.00 -3.17 39.04
C ILE A 297 4.52 -3.20 39.04
N GLU A 298 5.10 -4.38 38.84
CA GLU A 298 6.54 -4.58 38.80
C GLU A 298 6.99 -5.11 37.44
N TRP A 299 8.22 -4.75 37.03
CA TRP A 299 8.82 -5.26 35.81
C TRP A 299 8.90 -6.80 35.79
N GLU A 300 9.52 -7.40 36.82
CA GLU A 300 9.78 -8.85 36.86
C GLU A 300 8.50 -9.68 37.09
N ASN A 301 7.65 -9.29 38.04
CA ASN A 301 6.52 -10.14 38.46
C ASN A 301 5.22 -9.87 37.69
N SER A 302 5.04 -8.68 37.12
CA SER A 302 3.79 -8.29 36.44
C SER A 302 3.94 -8.21 34.92
N ILE A 303 5.01 -7.58 34.43
CA ILE A 303 5.17 -7.28 33.00
C ILE A 303 5.89 -8.41 32.27
N GLN A 304 7.00 -8.91 32.81
CA GLN A 304 7.84 -9.94 32.17
C GLN A 304 7.05 -11.19 31.77
N PRO A 305 6.19 -11.79 32.63
CA PRO A 305 5.48 -13.01 32.28
C PRO A 305 4.56 -12.83 31.08
N VAL A 306 3.86 -11.68 31.00
CA VAL A 306 2.91 -11.36 29.92
C VAL A 306 3.65 -11.19 28.58
N VAL A 307 4.78 -10.49 28.60
CA VAL A 307 5.62 -10.30 27.40
C VAL A 307 6.20 -11.62 26.93
N THR A 308 6.76 -12.41 27.86
CA THR A 308 7.36 -13.70 27.55
C THR A 308 6.34 -14.70 27.02
N GLU A 309 5.15 -14.79 27.62
CA GLU A 309 4.07 -15.67 27.15
C GLU A 309 3.64 -15.32 25.73
N PHE A 310 3.38 -14.03 25.45
CA PHE A 310 3.00 -13.56 24.13
C PHE A 310 4.06 -13.91 23.07
N LEU A 311 5.32 -13.60 23.34
CA LEU A 311 6.41 -13.85 22.40
C LEU A 311 6.67 -15.34 22.17
N HIS A 312 6.53 -16.18 23.21
CA HIS A 312 6.60 -17.63 23.04
C HIS A 312 5.45 -18.17 22.18
N LYS A 313 4.23 -17.64 22.35
CA LYS A 313 3.09 -18.00 21.49
C LYS A 313 3.35 -17.63 20.03
N ILE A 314 3.85 -16.42 19.75
CA ILE A 314 4.24 -16.00 18.40
C ILE A 314 5.35 -16.90 17.83
N ARG A 315 6.38 -17.19 18.63
CA ARG A 315 7.49 -18.05 18.21
C ARG A 315 7.02 -19.46 17.83
N GLN A 316 6.02 -19.99 18.53
CA GLN A 316 5.43 -21.29 18.23
C GLN A 316 4.52 -21.26 17.00
N SER A 317 3.65 -20.25 16.87
CA SER A 317 2.69 -20.17 15.77
C SER A 317 3.33 -19.77 14.43
N GLN A 318 4.42 -19.01 14.46
CA GLN A 318 5.13 -18.51 13.28
C GLN A 318 6.41 -19.29 12.95
N ARG A 319 6.50 -20.54 13.41
CA ARG A 319 7.66 -21.40 13.17
C ARG A 319 7.90 -21.59 11.66
N GLY A 320 9.12 -21.32 11.20
CA GLY A 320 9.52 -21.42 9.79
C GLY A 320 9.04 -20.25 8.93
N LYS A 321 8.37 -19.25 9.52
CA LYS A 321 7.84 -18.09 8.83
C LYS A 321 8.64 -16.83 9.14
N LYS A 322 8.41 -15.81 8.31
CA LYS A 322 8.94 -14.46 8.49
C LYS A 322 7.94 -13.62 9.28
N ILE A 323 8.44 -12.86 10.26
CA ILE A 323 7.65 -11.87 10.99
C ILE A 323 8.26 -10.49 10.85
N ARG A 324 7.41 -9.46 10.91
CA ARG A 324 7.83 -8.07 11.03
C ARG A 324 7.39 -7.54 12.38
N LEU A 325 8.36 -7.22 13.21
CA LEU A 325 8.18 -6.85 14.60
C LEU A 325 8.21 -5.33 14.77
N PHE A 326 7.11 -4.79 15.27
CA PHE A 326 6.96 -3.40 15.66
C PHE A 326 7.23 -3.30 17.17
N LEU A 327 8.27 -2.56 17.55
CA LEU A 327 8.74 -2.41 18.94
C LEU A 327 8.60 -0.97 19.42
N ASP A 328 7.36 -0.51 19.57
CA ASP A 328 7.01 0.76 20.20
C ASP A 328 7.06 0.63 21.73
N ALA A 329 8.21 0.21 22.22
CA ALA A 329 8.38 -0.25 23.58
C ALA A 329 9.70 0.23 24.22
N HIS A 330 9.75 0.14 25.55
CA HIS A 330 10.95 0.36 26.35
C HIS A 330 12.11 -0.54 25.88
N SER A 331 13.35 -0.08 26.07
CA SER A 331 14.55 -0.79 25.59
C SER A 331 14.70 -2.19 26.19
N SER A 332 14.24 -2.36 27.42
CA SER A 332 14.22 -3.64 28.15
C SER A 332 13.23 -4.63 27.56
N ILE A 333 12.10 -4.16 27.03
CA ILE A 333 11.13 -5.00 26.30
C ILE A 333 11.73 -5.42 24.96
N ALA A 334 12.46 -4.55 24.26
CA ALA A 334 13.18 -4.91 23.05
C ALA A 334 14.27 -5.97 23.31
N MET A 335 15.06 -5.83 24.39
CA MET A 335 16.03 -6.85 24.81
C MET A 335 15.36 -8.17 25.20
N LEU A 336 14.25 -8.13 25.94
CA LEU A 336 13.48 -9.33 26.29
C LEU A 336 12.93 -10.03 25.04
N ALA A 337 12.45 -9.25 24.05
CA ALA A 337 12.03 -9.78 22.76
C ALA A 337 13.17 -10.50 22.04
N GLY A 338 14.35 -9.88 22.03
CA GLY A 338 15.59 -10.48 21.58
C GLY A 338 15.86 -11.83 22.22
N LYS A 339 15.78 -11.92 23.56
CA LYS A 339 15.98 -13.18 24.28
C LYS A 339 14.95 -14.26 23.92
N CYS A 340 13.67 -13.91 23.88
CA CYS A 340 12.59 -14.88 23.61
C CYS A 340 12.68 -15.51 22.21
N PHE A 341 13.08 -14.73 21.20
CA PHE A 341 13.38 -15.29 19.87
C PHE A 341 14.77 -15.97 19.88
N GLY A 342 15.82 -15.32 20.36
CA GLY A 342 17.17 -15.86 20.38
C GLY A 342 17.78 -16.07 18.99
N VAL A 343 19.09 -16.31 18.93
CA VAL A 343 19.84 -16.48 17.65
C VAL A 343 19.41 -17.75 16.89
N LYS A 344 18.99 -18.80 17.61
CA LYS A 344 18.63 -20.11 17.04
C LYS A 344 17.13 -20.29 16.85
N SER A 345 16.34 -19.22 16.87
CA SER A 345 14.92 -19.33 16.55
C SER A 345 14.71 -19.70 15.09
N SER A 346 13.74 -20.57 14.85
CA SER A 346 13.26 -20.92 13.51
C SER A 346 12.28 -19.89 12.93
N VAL A 347 12.18 -18.70 13.53
CA VAL A 347 11.38 -17.56 13.05
C VAL A 347 12.35 -16.51 12.52
N ILE A 348 12.12 -16.06 11.29
CA ILE A 348 12.91 -15.00 10.66
C ILE A 348 12.30 -13.67 11.09
N VAL A 349 13.07 -12.84 11.81
CA VAL A 349 12.57 -11.58 12.38
C VAL A 349 13.12 -10.38 11.59
N GLU A 350 12.21 -9.54 11.11
CA GLU A 350 12.51 -8.17 10.71
C GLU A 350 12.05 -7.18 11.76
N LEU A 351 12.78 -6.09 11.93
CA LEU A 351 12.50 -5.05 12.89
C LEU A 351 12.07 -3.78 12.18
N VAL A 352 10.98 -3.16 12.61
CA VAL A 352 10.64 -1.81 12.17
C VAL A 352 11.36 -0.82 13.07
N GLN A 353 12.39 -0.17 12.53
CA GLN A 353 13.16 0.84 13.24
C GLN A 353 12.62 2.24 12.91
N LYS A 354 12.09 2.90 13.93
CA LYS A 354 11.69 4.32 13.89
C LYS A 354 12.89 5.22 14.22
N GLY A 355 12.97 6.39 13.60
CA GLY A 355 14.08 7.34 13.77
C GLY A 355 13.65 8.75 13.41
N ARG A 356 14.63 9.62 13.07
CA ARG A 356 14.33 10.99 12.59
C ARG A 356 13.70 11.04 11.20
N GLY A 357 13.85 9.98 10.40
CA GLY A 357 13.24 9.82 9.08
C GLY A 357 12.04 8.88 9.10
N SER A 358 11.55 8.52 7.92
CA SER A 358 10.51 7.50 7.76
C SER A 358 10.93 6.17 8.41
N PRO A 359 9.99 5.40 9.00
CA PRO A 359 10.28 4.06 9.50
C PRO A 359 10.97 3.20 8.44
N SER A 360 11.95 2.41 8.87
CA SER A 360 12.72 1.53 7.98
C SER A 360 12.70 0.09 8.49
N ILE A 361 12.80 -0.87 7.58
CA ILE A 361 12.79 -2.31 7.89
C ILE A 361 14.22 -2.79 7.98
N TRP A 362 14.60 -3.34 9.12
CA TRP A 362 15.96 -3.79 9.44
C TRP A 362 15.97 -5.29 9.63
N ASN A 363 16.93 -5.97 9.01
CA ASN A 363 17.20 -7.40 9.20
C ASN A 363 18.71 -7.67 9.12
N VAL A 364 19.15 -8.87 9.50
CA VAL A 364 20.59 -9.20 9.59
C VAL A 364 21.32 -9.18 8.24
N ASP A 365 20.59 -9.27 7.13
CA ASP A 365 21.11 -9.39 5.77
C ASP A 365 20.80 -8.15 4.89
N ASP A 366 20.43 -7.02 5.50
CA ASP A 366 19.94 -5.82 4.78
C ASP A 366 21.03 -4.96 4.11
N GLY A 367 22.30 -5.39 4.16
CA GLY A 367 23.38 -4.88 3.30
C GLY A 367 23.87 -3.45 3.57
N GLY A 368 23.67 -2.91 4.78
CA GLY A 368 24.12 -1.56 5.16
C GLY A 368 25.60 -1.43 5.55
N GLU A 369 26.11 -0.19 5.58
CA GLU A 369 27.47 0.13 6.03
C GLU A 369 27.67 -0.22 7.52
N ILE A 370 28.60 -1.12 7.83
CA ILE A 370 28.96 -1.46 9.20
C ILE A 370 30.09 -0.52 9.67
N ARG A 371 29.78 0.36 10.62
CA ARG A 371 30.76 1.28 11.20
C ARG A 371 31.38 0.69 12.46
N LEU A 372 32.58 1.14 12.78
CA LEU A 372 33.33 0.58 13.90
C LEU A 372 32.76 1.04 15.26
N THR A 373 32.63 0.08 16.16
CA THR A 373 32.34 0.31 17.57
C THR A 373 33.62 0.16 18.37
N ASP A 374 33.95 1.17 19.17
CA ASP A 374 35.06 1.13 20.11
C ASP A 374 34.58 0.57 21.46
N VAL A 375 35.50 -0.05 22.19
CA VAL A 375 35.25 -0.60 23.53
C VAL A 375 36.30 -0.07 24.50
N GLU A 376 35.83 0.42 25.64
CA GLU A 376 36.66 0.79 26.79
C GLU A 376 36.35 -0.14 27.97
N THR A 377 37.41 -0.54 28.69
CA THR A 377 37.28 -1.37 29.90
C THR A 377 37.69 -0.55 31.11
N ILE A 378 36.75 -0.32 32.03
CA ILE A 378 36.93 0.51 33.21
C ILE A 378 36.79 -0.38 34.45
N ASN A 379 37.79 -0.36 35.33
CA ASN A 379 37.73 -1.10 36.59
C ASN A 379 37.13 -0.19 37.67
N VAL A 380 36.08 -0.67 38.35
CA VAL A 380 35.33 0.12 39.34
C VAL A 380 35.74 -0.23 40.77
N GLU A 381 36.00 -1.52 41.07
CA GLU A 381 36.66 -2.05 42.28
C GLU A 381 36.65 -3.61 42.22
N ARG A 382 37.04 -4.37 43.27
CA ARG A 382 37.13 -5.86 43.23
C ARG A 382 35.77 -6.59 43.30
N GLY A 383 34.72 -6.02 42.71
CA GLY A 383 33.45 -6.70 42.49
C GLY A 383 33.58 -7.84 41.49
N ARG A 384 32.65 -8.80 41.53
CA ARG A 384 32.65 -9.96 40.62
C ARG A 384 31.71 -9.81 39.42
N ASP A 385 30.73 -8.90 39.52
CA ASP A 385 29.73 -8.62 38.50
C ASP A 385 30.29 -7.65 37.46
N ILE A 386 29.66 -7.62 36.28
CA ILE A 386 30.12 -6.84 35.14
C ILE A 386 28.98 -5.97 34.63
N ALA A 387 29.29 -4.73 34.28
CA ALA A 387 28.36 -3.84 33.60
C ALA A 387 28.71 -3.73 32.11
N ILE A 388 27.70 -3.83 31.25
CA ILE A 388 27.78 -3.48 29.83
C ILE A 388 27.04 -2.17 29.64
N VAL A 389 27.73 -1.16 29.12
CA VAL A 389 27.16 0.17 28.86
C VAL A 389 27.19 0.45 27.37
N LEU A 390 26.01 0.49 26.74
CA LEU A 390 25.86 0.81 25.31
C LEU A 390 25.55 2.29 25.14
N SER A 391 26.55 3.05 24.69
CA SER A 391 26.41 4.48 24.39
C SER A 391 26.35 4.69 22.88
N ILE A 392 25.19 4.47 22.26
CA ILE A 392 25.03 4.54 20.81
C ILE A 392 24.32 5.83 20.40
N THR A 393 23.13 6.09 20.92
CA THR A 393 22.34 7.30 20.59
C THR A 393 22.75 8.51 21.41
N ARG A 394 23.25 8.28 22.63
CA ARG A 394 23.83 9.27 23.54
C ARG A 394 24.89 8.62 24.43
N ASN A 395 25.71 9.42 25.09
CA ASN A 395 26.62 8.93 26.11
C ASN A 395 25.82 8.52 27.37
N ALA A 396 25.83 7.24 27.70
CA ALA A 396 25.20 6.67 28.89
C ALA A 396 26.20 6.40 30.02
N LEU A 397 27.51 6.52 29.77
CA LEU A 397 28.55 6.15 30.72
C LEU A 397 28.48 6.94 32.04
N PRO A 398 28.37 8.29 32.05
CA PRO A 398 28.34 9.03 33.31
C PRO A 398 27.17 8.62 34.20
N ASP A 399 25.96 8.58 33.63
CA ASP A 399 24.74 8.19 34.35
C ASP A 399 24.83 6.75 34.89
N ALA A 400 25.41 5.83 34.10
CA ALA A 400 25.57 4.45 34.50
C ALA A 400 26.63 4.29 35.60
N GLN A 401 27.75 5.03 35.53
CA GLN A 401 28.78 5.03 36.56
C GLN A 401 28.24 5.54 37.89
N ASP A 402 27.51 6.64 37.88
CA ASP A 402 26.88 7.21 39.08
C ASP A 402 25.97 6.17 39.75
N TYR A 403 25.10 5.51 38.96
CA TYR A 403 24.21 4.47 39.46
C TYR A 403 24.96 3.22 39.96
N ILE A 404 26.01 2.79 39.24
CA ILE A 404 26.81 1.62 39.62
C ILE A 404 27.49 1.86 40.96
N VAL A 405 28.11 3.03 41.14
CA VAL A 405 28.81 3.38 42.38
C VAL A 405 27.84 3.50 43.56
N SER A 406 26.62 4.02 43.33
CA SER A 406 25.66 4.22 44.41
C SER A 406 24.88 2.95 44.78
N GLU A 407 24.46 2.14 43.80
CA GLU A 407 23.51 1.03 44.02
C GLU A 407 24.10 -0.38 43.79
N LEU A 408 25.24 -0.52 43.09
CA LEU A 408 25.74 -1.81 42.61
C LEU A 408 27.18 -2.11 43.06
N SER A 409 27.38 -2.32 44.35
CA SER A 409 28.70 -2.59 44.97
C SER A 409 29.42 -3.84 44.45
N GLU A 410 28.69 -4.78 43.84
CA GLU A 410 29.27 -6.04 43.33
C GLU A 410 29.85 -5.91 41.91
N VAL A 411 29.63 -4.79 41.22
CA VAL A 411 30.16 -4.56 39.87
C VAL A 411 31.64 -4.19 39.96
N GLY A 412 32.51 -5.05 39.42
CA GLY A 412 33.95 -4.80 39.42
C GLY A 412 34.48 -4.17 38.15
N GLN A 413 33.76 -4.32 37.04
CA GLN A 413 34.23 -3.89 35.72
C GLN A 413 33.08 -3.40 34.85
N ILE A 414 33.35 -2.34 34.08
CA ILE A 414 32.46 -1.79 33.04
C ILE A 414 33.10 -2.03 31.68
N LEU A 415 32.32 -2.61 30.76
CA LEU A 415 32.58 -2.64 29.33
C LEU A 415 31.71 -1.56 28.67
N HIS A 416 32.34 -0.48 28.23
CA HIS A 416 31.67 0.64 27.58
C HIS A 416 31.85 0.55 26.07
N PHE A 417 30.73 0.56 25.34
CA PHE A 417 30.71 0.48 23.89
C PHE A 417 30.18 1.78 23.30
N SER A 418 30.91 2.34 22.33
CA SER A 418 30.55 3.59 21.67
C SER A 418 30.89 3.57 20.17
N PRO A 419 30.07 4.16 19.29
CA PRO A 419 30.42 4.31 17.88
C PRO A 419 31.64 5.23 17.74
N ARG A 420 32.61 4.82 16.91
CA ARG A 420 33.84 5.59 16.67
C ARG A 420 33.59 6.99 16.12
N GLU A 421 32.54 7.14 15.31
CA GLU A 421 32.15 8.41 14.69
C GLU A 421 31.33 9.31 15.61
N GLY A 422 31.07 8.88 16.85
CA GLY A 422 30.29 9.60 17.84
C GLY A 422 28.85 9.13 17.96
N PHE A 423 28.17 9.68 18.98
CA PHE A 423 26.82 9.30 19.38
C PHE A 423 25.76 9.94 18.50
N GLY A 424 24.67 9.21 18.23
CA GLY A 424 23.52 9.78 17.54
C GLY A 424 22.51 8.76 17.00
N PHE A 425 21.36 9.28 16.57
CA PHE A 425 20.27 8.49 15.97
C PHE A 425 20.59 7.92 14.59
N GLN A 426 21.76 8.24 14.03
CA GLN A 426 22.26 7.75 12.74
C GLN A 426 23.56 6.96 12.89
N SER A 427 24.03 6.74 14.13
CA SER A 427 25.26 5.99 14.38
C SER A 427 25.13 4.50 14.04
N ILE A 428 23.89 4.01 13.94
CA ILE A 428 23.54 2.70 13.38
C ILE A 428 22.72 2.92 12.13
N THR A 429 23.12 2.25 11.06
CA THR A 429 22.71 2.51 9.68
C THR A 429 21.77 1.43 9.14
N SER A 430 21.80 0.23 9.69
CA SER A 430 20.98 -0.90 9.25
C SER A 430 20.88 -2.01 10.31
N GLY A 431 20.06 -3.02 10.06
CA GLY A 431 19.92 -4.23 10.87
C GLY A 431 21.19 -5.08 10.89
N ALA A 432 21.87 -5.23 9.75
CA ALA A 432 23.18 -5.90 9.69
C ALA A 432 24.21 -5.23 10.62
N HIS A 433 24.24 -3.89 10.62
CA HIS A 433 25.09 -3.13 11.53
C HIS A 433 24.66 -3.30 12.99
N ALA A 434 23.36 -3.25 13.30
CA ALA A 434 22.87 -3.49 14.66
C ALA A 434 23.22 -4.89 15.19
N SER A 435 23.12 -5.92 14.35
CA SER A 435 23.53 -7.30 14.68
C SER A 435 25.05 -7.39 14.90
N ASN A 436 25.85 -6.73 14.05
CA ASN A 436 27.30 -6.70 14.20
C ASN A 436 27.74 -6.07 15.52
N VAL A 437 27.07 -5.00 15.97
CA VAL A 437 27.32 -4.41 17.30
C VAL A 437 27.04 -5.41 18.41
N ALA A 438 25.92 -6.12 18.36
CA ALA A 438 25.58 -7.13 19.37
C ALA A 438 26.59 -8.29 19.41
N GLU A 439 27.05 -8.76 18.25
CA GLU A 439 28.11 -9.77 18.15
C GLU A 439 29.45 -9.26 18.68
N PHE A 440 29.79 -7.99 18.40
CA PHE A 440 30.99 -7.37 18.93
C PHE A 440 30.95 -7.23 20.46
N VAL A 441 29.80 -6.84 21.01
CA VAL A 441 29.55 -6.83 22.47
C VAL A 441 29.77 -8.22 23.04
N ALA A 442 29.20 -9.25 22.42
CA ALA A 442 29.33 -10.61 22.91
C ALA A 442 30.77 -11.13 22.84
N LYS A 443 31.47 -10.86 21.74
CA LYS A 443 32.89 -11.18 21.59
C LYS A 443 33.73 -10.53 22.69
N LYS A 444 33.50 -9.23 22.94
CA LYS A 444 34.25 -8.48 23.96
C LYS A 444 33.92 -8.87 25.38
N PHE A 445 32.68 -9.29 25.65
CA PHE A 445 32.33 -9.93 26.89
C PHE A 445 33.09 -11.25 27.09
N GLY A 446 33.19 -12.08 26.05
CA GLY A 446 33.93 -13.35 26.09
C GLY A 446 35.45 -13.22 26.26
N ASP A 447 36.03 -12.09 25.84
CA ASP A 447 37.43 -11.75 26.10
C ASP A 447 37.67 -11.51 27.63
N VAL A 448 36.63 -11.18 28.39
CA VAL A 448 36.68 -11.02 29.84
C VAL A 448 36.46 -12.36 30.55
N ARG A 449 37.31 -12.69 31.51
CA ARG A 449 37.14 -13.87 32.36
C ARG A 449 36.09 -13.62 33.44
N VAL A 450 34.83 -13.74 33.06
CA VAL A 450 33.70 -13.54 33.96
C VAL A 450 33.60 -14.70 34.97
N PRO A 451 33.58 -14.45 36.29
CA PRO A 451 33.43 -15.49 37.30
C PRO A 451 32.09 -16.23 37.17
N PHE A 452 32.08 -17.52 37.49
CA PHE A 452 30.84 -18.29 37.53
C PHE A 452 29.81 -17.66 38.50
N GLY A 453 28.58 -17.52 38.02
CA GLY A 453 27.47 -16.95 38.76
C GLY A 453 27.53 -15.44 38.94
N ALA A 454 28.50 -14.73 38.34
CA ALA A 454 28.47 -13.27 38.25
C ALA A 454 27.24 -12.80 37.45
N LYS A 455 26.70 -11.64 37.83
CA LYS A 455 25.60 -11.00 37.11
C LYS A 455 26.14 -10.02 36.08
N VAL A 456 25.36 -9.84 35.01
CA VAL A 456 25.67 -8.89 33.95
C VAL A 456 24.62 -7.79 33.96
N HIS A 457 25.04 -6.56 34.25
CA HIS A 457 24.18 -5.38 34.32
C HIS A 457 24.23 -4.63 32.98
N ILE A 458 23.11 -4.54 32.27
CA ILE A 458 23.08 -3.95 30.91
C ILE A 458 22.36 -2.60 30.95
N PHE A 459 23.13 -1.54 30.72
CA PHE A 459 22.68 -0.16 30.60
C PHE A 459 22.70 0.22 29.12
N SER A 460 21.56 0.59 28.55
CA SER A 460 21.48 0.87 27.12
C SER A 460 20.92 2.25 26.78
N ALA A 461 21.67 2.96 25.95
CA ALA A 461 21.22 4.09 25.15
C ALA A 461 21.44 3.76 23.67
N ALA A 462 20.64 2.82 23.14
CA ALA A 462 20.73 2.34 21.77
C ALA A 462 19.35 2.21 21.11
N PRO A 463 19.28 2.17 19.75
CA PRO A 463 18.04 1.87 19.05
C PRO A 463 17.49 0.49 19.45
N ASN A 464 16.16 0.32 19.39
CA ASN A 464 15.53 -0.94 19.76
C ASN A 464 16.02 -2.12 18.91
N ALA A 465 16.47 -1.90 17.68
CA ALA A 465 17.12 -2.94 16.90
C ALA A 465 18.41 -3.48 17.55
N VAL A 466 19.29 -2.60 18.05
CA VAL A 466 20.51 -3.01 18.76
C VAL A 466 20.15 -3.76 20.05
N ASN A 467 19.19 -3.22 20.81
CA ASN A 467 18.70 -3.85 22.04
C ASN A 467 18.14 -5.26 21.78
N PHE A 468 17.37 -5.43 20.71
CA PHE A 468 16.87 -6.73 20.29
C PHE A 468 18.01 -7.73 20.01
N PHE A 469 18.99 -7.35 19.20
CA PHE A 469 20.11 -8.23 18.88
C PHE A 469 21.01 -8.52 20.10
N VAL A 470 21.22 -7.56 21.01
CA VAL A 470 21.92 -7.79 22.29
C VAL A 470 21.12 -8.76 23.17
N GLY A 471 19.79 -8.63 23.19
CA GLY A 471 18.90 -9.57 23.87
C GLY A 471 19.10 -11.03 23.42
N GLN A 472 19.32 -11.25 22.12
CA GLN A 472 19.60 -12.58 21.57
C GLN A 472 20.90 -13.20 22.09
N GLN A 473 21.86 -12.38 22.57
CA GLN A 473 23.14 -12.83 23.10
C GLN A 473 23.11 -13.15 24.60
N THR A 474 22.00 -12.88 25.30
CA THR A 474 21.95 -12.99 26.78
C THR A 474 22.24 -14.40 27.32
N ASP A 475 21.92 -15.46 26.57
CA ASP A 475 22.28 -16.83 26.98
C ASP A 475 23.80 -17.05 27.03
N TYR A 476 24.58 -16.28 26.27
CA TYR A 476 26.04 -16.27 26.34
C TYR A 476 26.58 -15.45 27.53
N PHE A 477 25.81 -14.45 27.98
CA PHE A 477 26.19 -13.58 29.10
C PHE A 477 25.89 -14.20 30.47
N GLY A 478 24.96 -15.15 30.54
CA GLY A 478 24.47 -15.70 31.80
C GLY A 478 23.35 -14.86 32.39
N THR A 479 23.31 -14.69 33.72
CA THR A 479 22.24 -13.93 34.40
C THR A 479 22.36 -12.45 34.12
N CYS A 480 21.43 -11.91 33.33
CA CYS A 480 21.42 -10.50 32.94
C CYS A 480 20.37 -9.72 33.72
N ILE A 481 20.67 -8.46 34.03
CA ILE A 481 19.72 -7.48 34.57
C ILE A 481 19.72 -6.28 33.64
N PHE A 482 18.53 -5.92 33.13
CA PHE A 482 18.35 -4.78 32.25
C PHE A 482 17.96 -3.52 33.01
N TYR A 483 18.39 -2.36 32.53
CA TYR A 483 18.12 -1.07 33.17
C TYR A 483 17.45 -0.08 32.22
N GLU A 484 16.42 0.62 32.72
CA GLU A 484 15.76 1.74 32.04
C GLU A 484 16.21 3.07 32.64
N PHE A 485 16.41 4.09 31.79
CA PHE A 485 16.83 5.43 32.23
C PHE A 485 15.68 6.44 32.18
N ASP A 486 15.57 7.24 33.25
CA ASP A 486 14.64 8.37 33.36
C ASP A 486 15.14 9.63 32.63
N PHE A 487 15.19 9.61 31.30
CA PHE A 487 15.67 10.80 30.56
C PHE A 487 14.73 12.01 30.65
N ASN A 488 13.44 11.79 30.94
CA ASN A 488 12.46 12.87 31.11
C ASN A 488 12.57 13.51 32.50
N ARG A 489 13.41 12.95 33.39
CA ARG A 489 13.57 13.40 34.78
C ARG A 489 12.22 13.45 35.51
N GLN A 490 11.36 12.47 35.26
CA GLN A 490 10.01 12.42 35.82
C GLN A 490 10.03 12.06 37.30
N VAL A 491 11.00 11.26 37.75
CA VAL A 491 11.08 10.78 39.13
C VAL A 491 12.43 11.08 39.76
N HIS A 492 13.52 10.61 39.15
CA HIS A 492 14.85 10.58 39.79
C HIS A 492 16.01 10.84 38.84
N ALA A 493 15.77 10.95 37.53
CA ALA A 493 16.82 11.20 36.53
C ALA A 493 17.99 10.18 36.58
N SER A 494 17.68 8.94 36.97
CA SER A 494 18.64 7.85 37.14
C SER A 494 18.10 6.55 36.52
N TYR A 495 18.86 5.46 36.66
CA TYR A 495 18.46 4.14 36.21
C TYR A 495 17.54 3.43 37.20
N ILE A 496 16.72 2.52 36.69
CA ILE A 496 15.96 1.55 37.49
C ILE A 496 16.14 0.14 36.90
N PRO A 497 16.23 -0.91 37.73
CA PRO A 497 16.25 -2.28 37.24
C PRO A 497 14.89 -2.66 36.66
N SER A 498 14.90 -3.45 35.60
CA SER A 498 13.70 -3.95 34.93
C SER A 498 13.64 -5.48 34.97
N PHE A 499 13.99 -6.16 33.87
CA PHE A 499 13.92 -7.61 33.76
C PHE A 499 15.22 -8.27 34.23
N ARG A 500 15.05 -9.44 34.84
CA ARG A 500 16.12 -10.39 35.11
C ARG A 500 15.92 -11.61 34.22
N VAL A 501 16.95 -11.96 33.44
CA VAL A 501 16.85 -12.97 32.39
C VAL A 501 18.03 -13.92 32.29
#